data_AF-A0A4S8LXY6-F1
#
_entry.id   AF-A0A4S8LXY6-F1
#
_cell.length_a   1.000
_cell.length_b   1.000
_cell.length_c   1.000
_cell.angle_alpha   90.00
_cell.angle_beta   90.00
_cell.angle_gamma   90.00
#
_symmetry.space_group_name_H-M   'P 1'
#
loop_
_entity.id
_entity.type
_entity.pdbx_description
1 polymer ?
#
loop_
_entity_poly.entity_id
_entity_poly.type
_entity_poly.pdbx_seq_one_letter_code
_entity_poly.pdbx_strand_id
1 'polypeptide(L)'
;NIDARLILPYSRPQVSSNPVRVTKTASREPHAVPLLPQLITGEASMPFRDRYTKLRIRSLGKEPGIDSAVYFDTDALVLRNSKELFAIPLEFGATPDI
;
A
#
# COMPACT_ATOMS: atom_id res chain seq x y z
N ASN A 1 -19.34 -11.87 -5.70
CA ASN A 1 -19.10 -10.62 -6.44
C ASN A 1 -17.96 -9.92 -5.73
N ILE A 2 -16.75 -9.88 -6.32
CA ILE A 2 -15.59 -9.22 -5.70
C ILE A 2 -15.65 -7.75 -6.12
N ASP A 3 -16.01 -6.88 -5.19
CA ASP A 3 -15.89 -5.43 -5.40
C ASP A 3 -14.43 -5.05 -5.13
N ALA A 4 -13.70 -4.71 -6.20
CA ALA A 4 -12.27 -4.44 -6.13
C ALA A 4 -12.02 -2.94 -6.34
N ARG A 5 -11.34 -2.32 -5.38
CA ARG A 5 -10.98 -0.89 -5.39
C ARG A 5 -9.48 -0.71 -5.33
N LEU A 6 -8.97 0.34 -5.98
CA LEU A 6 -7.56 0.72 -5.93
C LEU A 6 -7.35 1.64 -4.75
N ILE A 7 -6.51 1.23 -3.80
CA ILE A 7 -6.19 2.04 -2.62
C ILE A 7 -4.76 2.53 -2.75
N LEU A 8 -4.54 3.81 -2.47
CA LEU A 8 -3.22 4.41 -2.41
C LEU A 8 -2.90 4.84 -0.97
N PRO A 9 -2.19 4.00 -0.20
CA PRO A 9 -1.67 4.40 1.10
C PRO A 9 -0.67 5.54 0.94
N TYR A 10 -0.81 6.62 1.72
CA TYR A 10 0.14 7.73 1.69
C TYR A 10 0.38 8.34 3.08
N SER A 11 1.56 8.94 3.25
CA SER A 11 1.98 9.62 4.47
C SER A 11 1.67 11.12 4.39
N ARG A 12 0.74 11.62 5.19
CA ARG A 12 0.34 13.05 5.17
C ARG A 12 1.50 14.04 5.34
N PRO A 13 2.50 13.82 6.22
CA PRO A 13 3.60 14.76 6.38
C PRO A 13 4.53 14.85 5.18
N GLN A 14 4.54 13.83 4.30
CA GLN A 14 5.47 13.72 3.18
C GLN A 14 4.84 14.05 1.82
N VAL A 15 3.51 14.04 1.72
CA VAL A 15 2.80 14.23 0.45
C VAL A 15 1.95 15.49 0.51
N SER A 16 2.21 16.43 -0.41
CA SER A 16 1.41 17.65 -0.54
C SER A 16 -0.01 17.35 -1.01
N SER A 17 -0.92 18.33 -0.91
CA SER A 17 -2.33 18.14 -1.22
C SER A 17 -2.62 17.91 -2.71
N ASN A 18 -1.73 18.35 -3.62
CA ASN A 18 -1.91 18.25 -5.06
C ASN A 18 -1.84 16.80 -5.59
N PRO A 19 -0.79 16.00 -5.31
CA PRO A 19 -0.74 14.58 -5.69
C PRO A 19 -1.93 13.75 -5.18
N VAL A 20 -2.43 14.07 -3.98
CA VAL A 20 -3.62 13.40 -3.40
C VAL A 20 -4.89 13.69 -4.21
N ARG A 21 -5.01 14.88 -4.83
CA ARG A 21 -6.15 15.18 -5.72
C ARG A 21 -6.05 14.44 -7.04
N VAL A 22 -4.86 14.38 -7.64
CA VAL A 22 -4.63 13.67 -8.92
C VAL A 22 -4.95 12.18 -8.80
N THR A 23 -4.65 11.58 -7.65
CA THR A 23 -4.92 10.16 -7.42
C THR A 23 -6.41 9.85 -7.31
N LYS A 24 -7.20 10.75 -6.68
CA LYS A 24 -8.67 10.66 -6.68
C LYS A 24 -9.26 10.69 -8.08
N THR A 25 -8.73 11.54 -8.98
CA THR A 25 -9.19 11.59 -10.37
C THR A 25 -8.84 10.35 -11.18
N ALA A 26 -7.85 9.57 -10.74
CA ALA A 26 -7.44 8.31 -11.36
C ALA A 26 -8.15 7.08 -10.75
N SER A 27 -9.31 7.27 -10.11
CA SER A 27 -10.07 6.21 -9.43
C SER A 27 -9.28 5.43 -8.37
N ARG A 28 -8.27 6.07 -7.77
CA ARG A 28 -7.57 5.55 -6.59
C ARG A 28 -8.15 6.20 -5.35
N GLU A 29 -8.50 5.42 -4.35
CA GLU A 29 -8.93 5.89 -3.04
C GLU A 29 -7.68 6.19 -2.19
N PRO A 30 -7.32 7.47 -1.95
CA PRO A 30 -6.18 7.79 -1.12
C PRO A 30 -6.51 7.46 0.34
N HIS A 31 -5.66 6.64 0.96
CA HIS A 31 -5.81 6.23 2.34
C HIS A 31 -4.63 6.79 3.15
N ALA A 32 -4.90 7.78 3.98
CA ALA A 32 -3.88 8.39 4.81
C ALA A 32 -3.44 7.41 5.90
N VAL A 33 -2.17 7.01 5.89
CA VAL A 33 -1.59 6.18 6.94
C VAL A 33 -0.64 7.02 7.80
N PRO A 34 -0.77 6.98 9.14
CA PRO A 34 0.21 7.62 10.00
C PRO A 34 1.54 6.88 9.88
N LEU A 35 2.64 7.65 9.91
CA LEU A 35 3.98 7.10 10.01
C LEU A 35 4.02 6.16 11.22
N LEU A 36 4.59 4.97 11.06
CA LEU A 36 4.86 4.14 12.24
C LEU A 36 5.87 4.88 13.12
N PRO A 37 5.64 4.95 14.45
CA PRO A 37 6.68 5.41 15.36
C PRO A 37 7.92 4.55 15.13
N GLN A 38 9.08 5.18 15.06
CA GLN A 38 10.33 4.46 14.83
C GLN A 38 10.51 3.46 15.98
N LEU A 39 10.49 2.16 15.68
CA LEU A 39 10.75 1.08 16.64
C LEU A 39 12.21 1.04 17.09
N ILE A 40 13.09 1.76 16.38
CA ILE A 40 14.52 1.88 16.64
C ILE A 40 14.82 3.38 16.75
N THR A 41 15.41 3.83 17.86
CA THR A 41 15.85 5.21 18.08
C THR A 41 17.31 5.39 17.66
N GLY A 42 17.66 6.53 17.05
CA GLY A 42 19.03 6.89 16.65
C GLY A 42 19.25 6.98 15.14
N GLU A 43 20.44 7.37 14.69
CA GLU A 43 20.78 7.58 13.26
C GLU A 43 20.55 6.33 12.38
N ALA A 44 20.66 5.14 12.97
CA ALA A 44 20.41 3.87 12.31
C ALA A 44 18.94 3.63 11.88
N SER A 45 17.99 4.43 12.36
CA SER A 45 16.56 4.28 12.05
C SER A 45 16.12 5.04 10.79
N MET A 46 16.87 6.08 10.39
CA MET A 46 16.56 6.96 9.28
C MET A 46 16.36 6.24 7.93
N PRO A 47 17.23 5.29 7.50
CA PRO A 47 17.07 4.64 6.20
C PRO A 47 15.87 3.68 6.10
N PHE A 48 15.24 3.32 7.22
CA PHE A 48 14.14 2.35 7.25
C PHE A 48 12.75 3.00 7.35
N ARG A 49 12.69 4.33 7.50
CA ARG A 49 11.43 5.08 7.72
C ARG A 49 10.37 4.81 6.64
N ASP A 50 10.78 4.74 5.38
CA ASP A 50 9.87 4.48 4.27
C ASP A 50 9.47 3.00 4.20
N ARG A 51 10.39 2.09 4.55
CA ARG A 51 10.13 0.64 4.63
C ARG A 51 9.10 0.30 5.71
N TYR A 52 9.11 1.01 6.84
CA TYR A 52 8.11 0.80 7.89
C TYR A 52 6.70 1.19 7.42
N THR A 53 6.57 2.26 6.63
CA THR A 53 5.27 2.68 6.12
C THR A 53 4.66 1.64 5.17
N LYS A 54 5.48 0.91 4.40
CA LYS A 54 5.02 -0.22 3.56
C LYS A 54 4.32 -1.31 4.38
N LEU A 55 4.76 -1.60 5.60
CA LEU A 55 4.15 -2.63 6.45
C LEU A 55 2.73 -2.28 6.92
N ARG A 56 2.29 -1.02 6.80
CA ARG A 56 0.91 -0.61 7.13
C ARG A 56 -0.16 -1.28 6.27
N ILE A 57 0.20 -1.90 5.14
CA ILE A 57 -0.74 -2.69 4.32
C ILE A 57 -1.43 -3.77 5.17
N ARG A 58 -0.73 -4.37 6.14
CA ARG A 58 -1.33 -5.36 7.05
C ARG A 58 -2.40 -4.78 7.97
N SER A 59 -2.42 -3.46 8.17
CA SER A 59 -3.45 -2.78 8.96
C SER A 59 -4.74 -2.55 8.16
N LEU A 60 -4.71 -2.64 6.83
CA LEU A 60 -5.88 -2.41 5.98
C LEU A 60 -7.00 -3.43 6.21
N GLY A 61 -6.68 -4.61 6.72
CA GLY A 61 -7.68 -5.60 7.13
C GLY A 61 -8.53 -5.14 8.33
N LYS A 62 -7.99 -4.29 9.22
CA LYS A 62 -8.74 -3.75 10.38
C LYS A 62 -9.56 -2.52 10.00
N GLU A 63 -8.95 -1.58 9.28
CA GLU A 63 -9.61 -0.41 8.69
C GLU A 63 -8.87 -0.12 7.38
N PRO A 64 -9.50 -0.23 6.18
CA PRO A 64 -10.93 -0.12 5.86
C PRO A 64 -11.69 -1.46 5.68
N GLY A 65 -11.28 -2.55 6.33
CA GLY A 65 -11.99 -3.84 6.28
C GLY A 65 -11.75 -4.62 4.99
N ILE A 66 -10.49 -4.71 4.57
CA ILE A 66 -10.09 -5.42 3.35
C ILE A 66 -9.81 -6.89 3.67
N ASP A 67 -10.58 -7.79 3.06
CA ASP A 67 -10.41 -9.24 3.24
C ASP A 67 -9.14 -9.78 2.56
N SER A 68 -8.77 -9.20 1.41
CA SER A 68 -7.60 -9.61 0.62
C SER A 68 -7.02 -8.42 -0.16
N ALA A 69 -5.70 -8.31 -0.23
CA ALA A 69 -5.02 -7.23 -0.94
C ALA A 69 -3.87 -7.77 -1.82
N VAL A 70 -3.76 -7.24 -3.02
CA VAL A 70 -2.58 -7.39 -3.88
C VAL A 70 -1.82 -6.07 -3.83
N TYR A 71 -0.56 -6.14 -3.44
CA TYR A 71 0.28 -4.95 -3.33
C TYR A 71 1.18 -4.81 -4.57
N PHE A 72 1.19 -3.60 -5.13
CA PHE A 72 2.12 -3.18 -6.17
C PHE A 72 2.95 -2.02 -5.63
N ASP A 73 4.27 -2.10 -5.79
CA ASP A 73 5.15 -0.96 -5.53
C ASP A 73 4.83 0.20 -6.50
N THR A 74 5.19 1.43 -6.13
CA THR A 74 4.80 2.63 -6.89
C THR A 74 5.47 2.74 -8.27
N ASP A 75 6.53 1.98 -8.49
CA ASP A 75 7.28 1.83 -9.74
C ASP A 75 6.78 0.64 -10.59
N ALA A 76 5.79 -0.11 -10.13
CA ALA A 76 5.21 -1.20 -10.90
C ALA A 76 4.17 -0.69 -11.93
N LEU A 77 4.21 -1.26 -13.14
CA LEU A 77 3.23 -1.03 -14.19
C LEU A 77 2.41 -2.30 -14.44
N VAL A 78 1.10 -2.21 -14.18
CA VAL A 78 0.15 -3.30 -14.43
C VAL A 78 -0.34 -3.22 -15.87
N LEU A 79 0.06 -4.19 -16.70
CA LEU A 79 -0.25 -4.20 -18.14
C LEU A 79 -1.59 -4.89 -18.49
N ARG A 80 -2.11 -5.72 -17.59
CA ARG A 80 -3.32 -6.52 -17.78
C ARG A 80 -4.13 -6.56 -16.49
N ASN A 81 -5.40 -6.96 -16.61
CA ASN A 81 -6.22 -7.23 -15.44
C ASN A 81 -5.53 -8.29 -14.56
N SER A 82 -5.52 -8.05 -13.25
CA SER A 82 -4.84 -8.88 -12.24
C SER A 82 -5.79 -9.46 -11.19
N LYS A 83 -7.10 -9.51 -11.49
CA LYS A 83 -8.14 -10.03 -10.58
C LYS A 83 -7.91 -11.49 -10.19
N GLU A 84 -7.27 -12.27 -11.03
CA GLU A 84 -6.91 -13.66 -10.79
C GLU A 84 -5.96 -13.83 -9.59
N LEU A 85 -5.17 -12.80 -9.24
CA LEU A 85 -4.27 -12.85 -8.09
C LEU A 85 -5.02 -12.98 -6.76
N PHE A 86 -6.28 -12.53 -6.70
CA PHE A 86 -7.14 -12.71 -5.52
C PHE A 86 -7.68 -14.14 -5.36
N ALA A 87 -7.57 -14.99 -6.39
CA ALA A 87 -8.02 -16.38 -6.33
C ALA A 87 -6.92 -17.34 -5.82
N ILE A 88 -5.70 -16.84 -5.61
CA ILE A 88 -4.58 -17.64 -5.13
C ILE A 88 -4.84 -18.03 -3.66
N PRO A 89 -4.84 -19.33 -3.30
CA PRO A 89 -5.19 -19.80 -1.96
C PRO A 89 -3.99 -19.69 -0.99
N LEU A 90 -3.31 -18.54 -1.00
CA LEU A 90 -2.18 -18.25 -0.12
C LEU A 90 -2.53 -17.07 0.77
N GLU A 91 -2.31 -17.19 2.08
CA GLU A 91 -2.41 -16.04 3.00
C GLU A 91 -1.37 -14.95 2.67
N PHE A 92 -0.21 -15.36 2.16
CA PHE A 92 0.85 -14.48 1.71
C PHE A 92 1.60 -15.12 0.54
N GLY A 93 1.69 -14.40 -0.58
CA GLY A 93 2.39 -14.83 -1.78
C GLY A 93 3.18 -13.68 -2.40
N ALA A 94 4.34 -14.00 -2.96
CA ALA A 94 5.18 -13.09 -3.70
C ALA A 94 5.85 -13.84 -4.86
N THR A 95 6.19 -13.13 -5.93
CA THR A 95 7.01 -13.69 -7.01
C THR A 95 8.47 -13.77 -6.56
N PRO A 96 9.25 -14.75 -7.07
CA PRO A 96 10.70 -14.77 -6.84
C PRO A 96 11.38 -13.49 -7.35
N ASP A 97 12.46 -13.11 -6.68
CA ASP A 97 13.41 -12.12 -7.17
C ASP A 97 14.25 -12.75 -8.30
N ILE A 98 14.68 -11.95 -9.30
CA ILE A 98 15.48 -12.40 -10.45
C ILE A 98 16.93 -12.01 -10.26
#